data_AF-A0A3C0TBA8-F1
#
_entry.id   AF-A0A3C0TBA8-F1
#
_cell.length_a   1.000
_cell.length_b   1.000
_cell.length_c   1.000
_cell.angle_alpha   90.00
_cell.angle_beta   90.00
_cell.angle_gamma   90.00
#
_symmetry.space_group_name_H-M   'P 1'
#
loop_
_entity.id
_entity.type
_entity.pdbx_description
1 polymer ?
#
loop_
_entity_poly.entity_id
_entity_poly.type
_entity_poly.pdbx_seq_one_letter_code
_entity_poly.pdbx_strand_id
1 'polypeptide(L)'
;MASARQENYEKLKELKGRGYRLCMFYIAVDPDEAIRRSADRSGRHTPVALIRERYHALELLLPKYRDLFDEFHAFDNNDQDRPYRRITSIRHD
;
A
#
# COMPACT_ATOMS: atom_id res chain seq x y z
N MET A 1 -6.61 -12.13 -0.67
CA MET A 1 -5.82 -10.88 -0.63
C MET A 1 -6.78 -9.72 -0.47
N ALA A 2 -6.83 -9.13 0.72
CA ALA A 2 -7.68 -7.98 1.01
C ALA A 2 -7.05 -6.72 0.38
N SER A 3 -7.86 -5.96 -0.36
CA SER A 3 -7.49 -4.64 -0.87
C SER A 3 -7.51 -3.65 0.28
N ALA A 4 -6.63 -2.64 0.30
CA ALA A 4 -6.82 -1.48 1.17
C ALA A 4 -8.23 -0.90 0.91
N ARG A 5 -9.09 -0.99 1.92
CA ARG A 5 -10.51 -0.63 1.90
C ARG A 5 -10.83 -0.02 3.25
N GLN A 6 -11.86 0.83 3.30
CA GLN A 6 -12.29 1.48 4.53
C GLN A 6 -12.56 0.45 5.65
N GLU A 7 -13.17 -0.70 5.33
CA GLU A 7 -13.43 -1.78 6.28
C GLU A 7 -12.16 -2.30 6.97
N ASN A 8 -11.05 -2.41 6.24
CA ASN A 8 -9.78 -2.85 6.81
C ASN A 8 -9.19 -1.80 7.75
N TYR A 9 -9.34 -0.52 7.40
CA TYR A 9 -8.95 0.58 8.28
C TYR A 9 -9.75 0.55 9.59
N GLU A 10 -11.08 0.43 9.52
CA GLU A 10 -11.92 0.38 10.73
C GLU A 10 -11.58 -0.82 11.61
N LYS A 11 -11.34 -1.99 11.01
CA LYS A 11 -10.92 -3.19 11.76
C LYS A 11 -9.59 -3.00 12.47
N LEU A 12 -8.61 -2.37 11.81
CA LEU A 12 -7.32 -2.08 12.43
C LEU A 12 -7.47 -1.05 13.56
N LYS A 13 -8.33 -0.05 13.38
CA LYS A 13 -8.65 0.94 14.42
C LYS A 13 -9.28 0.29 15.65
N GLU A 14 -10.21 -0.65 15.46
CA GLU A 14 -10.80 -1.45 16.53
C GLU A 14 -9.74 -2.26 17.28
N LEU A 15 -8.84 -2.93 16.56
CA LEU A 15 -7.73 -3.69 17.15
C LEU A 15 -6.80 -2.79 17.98
N LYS A 16 -6.44 -1.60 17.46
CA LYS A 16 -5.65 -0.63 18.24
C LYS A 16 -6.39 -0.20 19.51
N GLY A 17 -7.70 0.04 19.43
CA GLY A 17 -8.54 0.34 20.59
C GLY A 17 -8.58 -0.77 21.64
N ARG A 18 -8.32 -2.02 21.25
CA ARG A 18 -8.19 -3.18 22.16
C ARG A 18 -6.78 -3.36 22.74
N GLY A 19 -5.87 -2.40 22.49
CA GLY A 19 -4.51 -2.42 23.03
C GLY A 19 -3.48 -3.16 22.17
N TYR A 20 -3.83 -3.55 20.93
CA TYR A 20 -2.84 -4.12 20.02
C TYR A 20 -1.91 -3.04 19.48
N ARG A 21 -0.62 -3.39 19.41
CA ARG A 21 0.37 -2.60 18.67
C ARG A 21 0.25 -2.90 17.18
N LEU A 22 0.26 -1.87 16.36
CA LEU A 22 0.16 -1.96 14.91
C LEU A 22 1.46 -1.54 14.24
N CYS A 23 2.01 -2.41 13.39
CA CYS A 23 3.18 -2.12 12.55
C CYS A 23 2.80 -2.32 11.07
N MET A 24 3.05 -1.30 10.23
CA MET A 24 2.74 -1.32 8.80
C MET A 24 4.00 -1.23 7.96
N PHE A 25 4.03 -2.07 6.93
CA PHE A 25 4.99 -1.99 5.84
C PHE A 25 4.24 -1.60 4.57
N TYR A 26 4.43 -0.36 4.13
CA TYR A 26 3.89 0.15 2.89
C TYR A 26 4.94 0.02 1.78
N ILE A 27 4.57 -0.71 0.72
CA ILE A 27 5.39 -0.87 -0.49
C ILE A 27 4.73 -0.04 -1.59
N ALA A 28 5.34 1.09 -1.92
CA ALA A 28 4.92 1.96 -3.00
C ALA A 28 5.32 1.35 -4.34
N VAL A 29 4.38 1.38 -5.27
CA VAL A 29 4.59 1.05 -6.68
C VAL A 29 3.61 1.86 -7.50
N ASP A 30 4.09 2.43 -8.59
CA ASP A 30 3.31 3.22 -9.51
C ASP A 30 2.33 2.31 -10.25
N PRO A 31 1.12 2.79 -10.58
CA PRO A 31 0.10 1.96 -11.19
C PRO A 31 0.55 1.39 -12.54
N ASP A 32 1.30 2.15 -13.34
CA ASP A 32 1.78 1.71 -14.64
C ASP A 32 2.83 0.60 -14.53
N GLU A 33 3.74 0.70 -13.56
CA GLU A 33 4.71 -0.35 -13.29
C GLU A 33 4.03 -1.61 -12.73
N ALA A 34 3.01 -1.45 -11.88
CA ALA A 34 2.19 -2.57 -11.41
C ALA A 34 1.40 -3.23 -12.55
N ILE A 35 0.87 -2.46 -13.50
CA ILE A 35 0.18 -2.96 -14.70
C ILE A 35 1.16 -3.75 -15.57
N ARG A 36 2.35 -3.20 -15.86
CA ARG A 36 3.39 -3.86 -16.64
C ARG A 36 3.77 -5.21 -16.01
N ARG A 37 4.10 -5.22 -14.71
CA ARG A 37 4.41 -6.46 -13.97
C ARG A 37 3.25 -7.45 -13.94
N SER A 38 2.02 -6.96 -13.84
CA SER A 38 0.83 -7.82 -13.89
C SER A 38 0.71 -8.49 -15.25
N ALA A 39 0.99 -7.79 -16.35
CA ALA A 39 0.96 -8.34 -17.70
C ALA A 39 2.07 -9.36 -17.96
N ASP A 40 3.27 -9.15 -17.42
CA ASP A 40 4.44 -10.03 -17.63
C ASP A 40 4.39 -11.36 -16.84
N ARG A 41 3.46 -11.50 -15.89
CA ARG A 41 3.34 -12.71 -15.06
C ARG A 41 2.71 -13.85 -15.85
N SER A 42 3.30 -15.04 -15.83
CA SER A 42 2.75 -16.26 -16.44
C SER A 42 1.53 -16.87 -15.73
N GLY A 43 0.99 -16.19 -14.70
CA GLY A 43 -0.02 -16.72 -13.80
C GLY A 43 -1.22 -15.78 -13.63
N ARG A 44 -1.62 -15.53 -12.39
CA ARG A 44 -2.79 -14.68 -12.12
C ARG A 44 -2.51 -13.22 -12.50
N HIS A 45 -3.25 -12.74 -13.49
CA HIS A 45 -3.31 -11.32 -13.85
C HIS A 45 -4.35 -10.59 -13.00
N THR A 46 -4.01 -9.38 -12.56
CA THR A 46 -4.98 -8.44 -11.98
C THR A 46 -5.47 -7.51 -13.08
N PRO A 47 -6.80 -7.33 -13.27
CA PRO A 47 -7.32 -6.38 -14.26
C PRO A 47 -6.82 -4.96 -14.02
N VAL A 48 -6.50 -4.24 -15.09
CA VAL A 48 -5.98 -2.85 -15.04
C VAL A 48 -6.90 -1.92 -14.24
N ALA A 49 -8.21 -2.00 -14.47
CA ALA A 49 -9.20 -1.20 -13.75
C ALA A 49 -9.11 -1.41 -12.23
N LEU A 50 -8.92 -2.65 -11.80
CA LEU A 50 -8.78 -3.00 -10.39
C LEU A 50 -7.45 -2.52 -9.80
N ILE A 51 -6.37 -2.49 -10.58
CA ILE A 51 -5.09 -1.90 -10.11
C ILE A 51 -5.27 -0.40 -9.85
N ARG A 52 -5.88 0.32 -10.80
CA ARG A 52 -6.12 1.77 -10.67
C ARG A 52 -7.08 2.12 -9.55
N GLU A 53 -8.18 1.39 -9.42
CA GLU A 53 -9.14 1.54 -8.32
C GLU A 53 -8.45 1.42 -6.96
N ARG A 54 -7.60 0.39 -6.81
CA ARG A 54 -6.87 0.13 -5.57
C ARG A 54 -5.82 1.19 -5.28
N TYR A 55 -5.11 1.65 -6.30
CA TYR A 55 -4.15 2.72 -6.17
C TYR A 55 -4.83 3.98 -5.63
N HIS A 56 -5.94 4.40 -6.24
CA HIS A 56 -6.71 5.56 -5.80
C HIS A 56 -7.27 5.40 -4.37
N ALA A 57 -7.86 4.24 -4.06
CA ALA A 57 -8.34 3.96 -2.71
C ALA A 57 -7.21 4.02 -1.67
N LEU A 58 -6.01 3.56 -2.04
CA LEU A 58 -4.85 3.61 -1.17
C LEU A 58 -4.36 5.04 -0.94
N GLU A 59 -4.32 5.89 -1.96
CA GLU A 59 -3.96 7.32 -1.81
C GLU A 59 -4.83 8.04 -0.77
N LEU A 60 -6.12 7.73 -0.74
CA LEU A 60 -7.06 8.31 0.24
C LEU A 60 -6.89 7.76 1.65
N LEU A 61 -6.51 6.48 1.79
CA LEU A 61 -6.39 5.80 3.08
C LEU A 61 -5.00 5.93 3.70
N LEU A 62 -3.96 6.14 2.89
CA LEU A 62 -2.56 6.12 3.34
C LEU A 62 -2.28 7.14 4.45
N PRO A 63 -2.76 8.40 4.40
CA PRO A 63 -2.59 9.34 5.51
C PRO A 63 -3.21 8.82 6.81
N LYS A 64 -4.43 8.25 6.72
CA LYS A 64 -5.12 7.69 7.89
C LYS A 64 -4.36 6.50 8.47
N TYR A 65 -3.79 5.65 7.62
CA TYR A 65 -2.96 4.54 8.08
C TYR A 65 -1.67 5.03 8.77
N ARG A 66 -1.05 6.07 8.24
CA ARG A 66 0.15 6.66 8.86
C ARG A 66 -0.12 7.13 10.29
N ASP A 67 -1.27 7.74 10.53
CA ASP A 67 -1.66 8.22 11.86
C ASP A 67 -2.11 7.09 12.79
N LEU A 68 -2.71 6.04 12.22
CA LEU A 68 -3.23 4.91 12.99
C LEU A 68 -2.12 3.99 13.51
N PHE A 69 -1.03 3.79 12.77
CA PHE A 69 -0.03 2.78 13.11
C PHE A 69 1.04 3.30 14.06
N ASP A 70 1.52 2.44 14.97
CA ASP A 70 2.60 2.80 15.91
C ASP A 70 3.96 2.81 15.22
N GLU A 71 4.11 1.95 14.21
CA GLU A 71 5.25 1.94 13.32
C GLU A 71 4.77 1.94 11.87
N PHE A 72 5.31 2.86 11.08
CA PHE A 72 5.01 2.97 9.66
C PHE A 72 6.30 2.99 8.86
N HIS A 73 6.55 1.94 8.08
CA HIS A 73 7.73 1.79 7.26
C HIS A 73 7.34 1.82 5.79
N ALA A 74 7.88 2.79 5.04
CA ALA A 74 7.58 2.97 3.62
C ALA A 74 8.78 2.63 2.74
N PHE A 75 8.52 1.94 1.62
CA PHE A 75 9.54 1.49 0.67
C PHE A 75 9.08 1.73 -0.76
N ASP A 76 9.96 2.26 -1.60
CA ASP A 76 9.78 2.40 -3.03
C ASP A 76 10.20 1.10 -3.72
N ASN A 77 9.32 0.57 -4.57
CA ASN A 77 9.55 -0.64 -5.32
C ASN A 77 9.32 -0.45 -6.82
N ASN A 78 9.50 0.77 -7.34
CA ASN A 78 9.40 1.07 -8.77
C ASN A 78 10.63 0.61 -9.55
N ASP A 79 11.83 0.73 -8.97
CA ASP A 79 13.08 0.24 -9.56
C ASP A 79 13.26 -1.26 -9.27
N GLN A 80 13.38 -2.08 -10.32
CA GLN A 80 13.58 -3.54 -10.19
C GLN A 80 15.04 -3.93 -9.97
N ASP A 81 16.00 -3.10 -10.36
CA ASP A 81 17.42 -3.35 -10.10
C ASP A 81 17.77 -3.01 -8.64
N ARG A 82 17.00 -2.11 -8.03
CA ARG A 82 17.14 -1.74 -6.62
C ARG A 82 15.77 -1.68 -5.93
N PRO A 83 15.14 -2.84 -5.66
CA PRO A 83 13.81 -2.89 -5.07
C PRO A 83 13.82 -2.50 -3.59
N TYR A 84 12.65 -2.11 -3.09
CA TYR A 84 12.39 -1.80 -1.67
C TYR A 84 13.32 -0.74 -1.06
N ARG A 85 13.61 0.34 -1.78
CA ARG A 85 14.39 1.45 -1.21
C ARG A 85 13.56 2.17 -0.16
N ARG A 86 14.12 2.38 1.04
CA ARG A 86 13.38 3.06 2.11
C ARG A 86 13.05 4.50 1.72
N ILE A 87 11.78 4.87 1.88
CA ILE A 87 11.31 6.25 1.69
C ILE A 87 11.50 6.98 3.03
N THR A 88 12.47 7.89 3.08
CA THR A 88 12.79 8.64 4.31
C THR A 88 12.00 9.94 4.46
N SER A 89 11.36 10.41 3.39
CA SER A 89 10.46 11.57 3.42
C SER A 89 9.35 11.38 2.38
N ILE A 90 8.10 11.31 2.84
CA ILE A 90 6.93 11.42 1.96
C ILE A 90 6.70 12.92 1.78
N ARG A 91 7.11 13.48 0.63
CA ARG A 91 6.75 14.85 0.27
C ARG A 91 5.28 14.85 -0.15
N HIS A 92 4.49 15.68 0.52
CA HIS A 92 3.15 16.03 0.09
C HIS A 92 3.33 17.23 -0.84
N ASP A 93 3.40 16.97 -2.14
CA ASP A 93 3.24 18.00 -3.17
C ASP A 93 1.75 18.10 -3.54
#